data_AF-A0AAV6TM04-F1
#
_entry.id   AF-A0AAV6TM04-F1
#
_cell.length_a   1.000
_cell.length_b   1.000
_cell.length_c   1.000
_cell.angle_alpha   90.00
_cell.angle_beta   90.00
_cell.angle_gamma   90.00
#
_symmetry.space_group_name_H-M   'P 1'
#
loop_
_entity.id
_entity.type
_entity.pdbx_description
1 polymer ?
#
loop_
_entity_poly.entity_id
_entity_poly.type
_entity_poly.pdbx_seq_one_letter_code
_entity_poly.pdbx_strand_id
1 'polypeptide(L)'
;MEMMGPGHRAEAGILIQLGFTFGFITLVAVGWFIRNWFWFQFALGMSLLPVVFCSRFVPESPRWLLMRGKKDPLVRLVKEAVELNQRPNIEFKNIDLLKGNEDQNTKTLFHLLKMPTMRKRIFIMFYVCGNPLSAPG
;
A
#
# COMPACT_ATOMS: atom_id res chain seq x y z
N MET A 1 3.89 1.69 -1.16
CA MET A 1 4.62 1.97 -2.42
C MET A 1 4.45 3.38 -2.96
N GLU A 2 3.41 4.13 -2.57
CA GLU A 2 3.18 5.50 -3.09
C GLU A 2 4.24 6.51 -2.66
N MET A 3 4.87 6.30 -1.49
CA MET A 3 5.93 7.16 -0.94
C MET A 3 7.34 6.83 -1.45
N MET A 4 7.49 5.75 -2.22
CA MET A 4 8.81 5.27 -2.67
C MET A 4 9.05 5.61 -4.14
N GLY A 5 10.25 6.10 -4.42
CA GLY A 5 10.70 6.41 -5.78
C GLY A 5 10.61 5.18 -6.69
N PRO A 6 10.40 5.37 -8.01
CA PRO A 6 10.12 4.29 -8.96
C PRO A 6 11.15 3.14 -8.96
N GLY A 7 12.42 3.40 -8.61
CA GLY A 7 13.47 2.37 -8.55
C GLY A 7 13.39 1.42 -7.34
N HIS A 8 12.86 1.85 -6.19
CA HIS A 8 12.88 1.05 -4.95
C HIS A 8 11.55 0.31 -4.68
N ARG A 9 10.61 0.35 -5.64
CA ARG A 9 9.27 -0.25 -5.47
C ARG A 9 9.32 -1.78 -5.40
N ALA A 10 10.19 -2.39 -6.19
CA ALA A 10 10.36 -3.84 -6.22
C ALA A 10 10.98 -4.36 -4.90
N GLU A 11 12.05 -3.71 -4.44
CA GLU A 11 12.72 -4.05 -3.17
C GLU A 11 11.77 -3.95 -1.98
N ALA A 12 10.97 -2.88 -1.92
CA ALA A 12 9.96 -2.72 -0.88
C ALA A 12 8.86 -3.80 -0.96
N GLY A 13 8.46 -4.20 -2.16
CA GLY A 13 7.54 -5.32 -2.35
C GLY A 13 8.12 -6.62 -1.82
N ILE A 14 9.40 -6.89 -2.09
CA ILE A 14 10.11 -8.07 -1.61
C ILE A 14 10.21 -8.05 -0.08
N LEU A 15 10.58 -6.92 0.52
CA LEU A 15 10.63 -6.76 1.99
C LEU A 15 9.29 -7.06 2.66
N ILE A 16 8.19 -6.56 2.08
CA ILE A 16 6.83 -6.84 2.57
C ILE A 16 6.55 -8.35 2.47
N GLN A 17 6.86 -8.95 1.32
CA GLN A 17 6.65 -10.38 1.09
C GLN A 17 7.43 -11.25 2.08
N LEU A 18 8.69 -10.91 2.33
CA LEU A 18 9.55 -11.60 3.32
C LEU A 18 8.96 -11.49 4.73
N GLY A 19 8.45 -10.32 5.10
CA GLY A 19 7.75 -10.13 6.38
C GLY A 19 6.52 -11.06 6.52
N PHE A 20 5.71 -11.19 5.47
CA PHE A 20 4.59 -12.13 5.45
C PHE A 20 5.04 -13.58 5.58
N THR A 21 6.07 -13.99 4.82
CA THR A 21 6.61 -15.35 4.89
C THR A 21 7.09 -15.67 6.29
N PHE A 22 7.81 -14.76 6.95
CA PHE A 22 8.26 -14.94 8.32
C PHE A 22 7.10 -15.05 9.31
N GLY A 23 6.06 -14.23 9.12
CA GLY A 23 4.82 -14.31 9.90
C GLY A 23 4.14 -15.69 9.80
N PHE A 24 4.04 -16.25 8.59
CA PHE A 24 3.46 -17.58 8.39
C PHE A 24 4.32 -18.69 9.00
N ILE A 25 5.64 -18.65 8.84
CA ILE A 25 6.54 -19.65 9.45
C ILE A 25 6.40 -19.63 10.97
N THR A 26 6.39 -18.45 11.56
CA THR A 26 6.21 -18.27 13.01
C THR A 26 4.85 -18.79 13.46
N LEU A 27 3.78 -18.51 12.69
CA LEU A 27 2.44 -18.98 12.98
C LEU A 27 2.36 -20.52 13.01
N VAL A 28 2.96 -21.20 12.02
CA VAL A 28 3.01 -22.66 11.96
C VAL A 28 3.82 -23.23 13.13
N ALA A 29 4.98 -22.63 13.44
CA ALA A 29 5.82 -23.06 14.56
C ALA A 29 5.09 -22.96 15.91
N VAL A 30 4.37 -21.86 16.14
CA VAL A 30 3.56 -21.66 17.35
C VAL A 30 2.40 -22.66 17.41
N GLY A 31 1.73 -22.90 16.27
CA GLY A 31 0.65 -23.89 16.19
C GLY A 31 1.11 -25.33 16.44
N TRP A 32 2.37 -25.66 16.15
CA TRP A 32 2.95 -26.97 16.46
C TRP A 32 3.25 -27.15 17.95
N PHE A 33 3.75 -26.11 18.62
CA PHE A 33 4.07 -26.15 20.05
C PHE A 33 2.84 -26.07 20.96
N ILE A 34 1.83 -25.28 20.57
CA ILE A 34 0.68 -24.96 21.42
C ILE A 34 -0.55 -25.73 20.96
N ARG A 35 -0.86 -26.83 21.65
CA ARG A 35 -2.09 -27.62 21.41
C ARG A 35 -3.35 -26.94 21.99
N ASN A 36 -3.18 -26.02 22.94
CA ASN A 36 -4.28 -25.32 23.61
C ASN A 36 -4.74 -24.09 22.82
N TRP A 37 -5.99 -24.11 22.36
CA TRP A 37 -6.60 -23.05 21.54
C TRP A 37 -6.55 -21.64 22.15
N PHE A 38 -6.68 -21.51 23.48
CA PHE A 38 -6.66 -20.21 24.16
C PHE A 38 -5.32 -19.47 24.00
N TRP A 39 -4.21 -20.19 24.22
CA TRP A 39 -2.86 -19.64 24.08
C TRP A 39 -2.52 -19.30 22.63
N PHE A 40 -3.08 -20.05 21.68
CA PHE A 40 -2.94 -19.75 20.25
C PHE A 40 -3.63 -18.43 19.88
N GLN A 41 -4.86 -18.21 20.33
CA GLN A 41 -5.58 -16.93 20.15
C GLN A 41 -4.84 -15.76 20.78
N PHE A 42 -4.23 -15.96 21.97
CA PHE A 42 -3.44 -14.92 22.61
C PHE A 42 -2.16 -14.58 21.81
N ALA A 43 -1.46 -15.59 21.30
CA ALA A 43 -0.27 -15.39 20.46
C ALA A 43 -0.59 -14.65 19.15
N LEU A 44 -1.76 -14.93 18.54
CA LEU A 44 -2.27 -14.18 17.40
C LEU A 44 -2.52 -12.71 17.73
N GLY A 45 -3.18 -12.43 18.86
CA GLY A 45 -3.40 -11.06 19.33
C GLY A 45 -2.10 -10.31 19.59
N MET A 46 -1.14 -10.96 20.25
CA MET A 46 0.20 -10.40 20.51
C MET A 46 0.96 -10.09 19.22
N SER A 47 0.81 -10.92 18.18
CA SER A 47 1.47 -10.71 16.87
C SER A 47 0.97 -9.46 16.13
N LEU A 48 -0.20 -8.93 16.51
CA LEU A 48 -0.75 -7.68 15.95
C LEU A 48 -0.21 -6.42 16.64
N LEU A 49 0.30 -6.52 17.88
CA LEU A 49 0.81 -5.37 18.62
C LEU A 49 1.94 -4.61 17.90
N PRO A 50 2.95 -5.27 17.30
CA PRO A 50 3.98 -4.57 16.53
C PRO A 50 3.40 -3.77 15.37
N VAL A 51 2.34 -4.27 14.72
CA VAL A 51 1.69 -3.57 13.60
C VAL A 51 0.99 -2.30 14.09
N VAL A 52 0.29 -2.37 15.22
CA VAL A 52 -0.36 -1.21 15.84
C VAL A 52 0.69 -0.18 16.24
N PHE A 53 1.80 -0.62 16.83
CA PHE A 53 2.89 0.27 17.21
C PHE A 53 3.52 0.94 15.98
N CYS A 54 3.86 0.17 14.94
CA CYS A 54 4.39 0.68 13.68
C CYS A 54 3.45 1.67 12.99
N SER A 55 2.13 1.47 13.07
CA SER A 55 1.16 2.41 12.48
C SER A 55 1.23 3.81 13.06
N ARG A 56 1.72 3.96 14.31
CA ARG A 56 1.91 5.26 14.95
C ARG A 56 3.14 6.01 14.44
N PHE A 57 4.14 5.31 13.91
CA PHE A 57 5.38 5.90 13.37
C PHE A 57 5.28 6.19 11.88
N VAL A 58 4.41 5.49 11.15
CA VAL A 58 4.24 5.71 9.71
C VAL A 58 3.44 7.00 9.51
N PRO A 59 4.02 8.04 8.86
CA PRO A 59 3.27 9.24 8.53
C PRO A 59 2.09 8.89 7.61
N GLU A 60 0.97 9.59 7.76
CA GLU A 60 -0.21 9.39 6.90
C GLU A 60 0.16 9.57 5.42
N SER A 61 -0.53 8.85 4.53
CA SER A 61 -0.18 8.91 3.11
C SER A 61 -0.45 10.29 2.51
N PRO A 62 0.50 10.86 1.73
CA PRO A 62 0.31 12.18 1.12
C PRO A 62 -0.92 12.23 0.22
N ARG A 63 -1.24 11.11 -0.45
CA ARG A 63 -2.45 11.00 -1.29
C ARG A 63 -3.73 11.00 -0.45
N TRP A 64 -3.77 10.29 0.67
CA TRP A 64 -4.97 10.31 1.51
C TRP A 64 -5.25 11.70 2.09
N LEU A 65 -4.21 12.41 2.52
CA LEU A 65 -4.30 13.80 2.98
C LEU A 65 -4.79 14.75 1.86
N LEU A 66 -4.31 14.52 0.64
CA LEU A 66 -4.72 15.25 -0.56
C LEU A 66 -6.20 15.03 -0.91
N MET A 67 -6.65 13.77 -0.94
CA MET A 67 -8.04 13.39 -1.24
C MET A 67 -9.00 13.88 -0.14
N ARG A 68 -8.54 13.93 1.12
CA ARG A 68 -9.34 14.46 2.23
C ARG A 68 -9.37 16.00 2.29
N GLY A 69 -8.70 16.68 1.34
CA GLY A 69 -8.65 18.13 1.24
C GLY A 69 -7.94 18.84 2.40
N LYS A 70 -7.21 18.12 3.26
CA LYS A 70 -6.54 18.68 4.44
C LYS A 70 -5.20 19.30 4.03
N LYS A 71 -5.20 20.60 3.74
CA LYS A 71 -4.03 21.33 3.21
C LYS A 71 -2.89 21.50 4.23
N ASP A 72 -3.18 21.84 5.48
CA ASP A 72 -2.16 22.08 6.51
C ASP A 72 -1.23 20.87 6.79
N PRO A 73 -1.75 19.67 7.09
CA PRO A 73 -0.90 18.50 7.33
C PRO A 73 -0.13 18.07 6.08
N LEU A 74 -0.72 18.24 4.89
CA LEU A 74 -0.06 17.93 3.62
C LEU A 74 1.15 18.84 3.38
N VAL A 75 1.01 20.15 3.62
CA VAL A 75 2.11 21.11 3.45
C VAL A 75 3.26 20.82 4.40
N ARG A 76 2.96 20.45 5.66
CA ARG A 76 3.99 20.07 6.63
C ARG A 76 4.75 18.81 6.19
N LEU A 77 4.02 17.77 5.79
CA LEU A 77 4.61 16.51 5.33
C LEU A 77 5.48 16.70 4.07
N VAL A 78 5.02 17.52 3.12
CA VAL A 78 5.78 17.81 1.89
C VAL A 78 7.04 18.63 2.20
N LYS A 79 6.97 19.61 3.12
CA LYS A 79 8.15 20.38 3.55
C LYS A 79 9.21 19.47 4.19
N GLU A 80 8.81 18.62 5.12
CA GLU A 80 9.71 17.66 5.76
C GLU A 80 10.33 16.69 4.74
N ALA A 81 9.54 16.20 3.79
CA ALA A 81 10.03 15.36 2.71
C ALA A 81 11.01 16.10 1.77
N VAL A 82 10.79 17.38 1.50
CA VAL A 82 11.66 18.24 0.67
C VAL A 82 12.99 18.52 1.37
N GLU A 83 12.97 18.78 2.67
CA GLU A 83 14.18 18.96 3.50
C GLU A 83 15.02 17.68 3.53
N LEU A 84 14.39 16.52 3.75
CA LEU A 84 15.06 15.22 3.74
C LEU A 84 15.65 14.86 2.38
N ASN A 85 14.96 15.20 1.28
CA ASN A 85 15.41 14.86 -0.08
C ASN A 85 16.30 15.93 -0.73
N GLN A 86 16.59 17.06 -0.06
CA GLN A 86 17.38 18.19 -0.60
C GLN A 86 16.92 18.65 -2.00
N ARG A 87 15.60 18.60 -2.26
CA ARG A 87 14.99 18.97 -3.55
C ARG A 87 14.10 20.20 -3.35
N PRO A 88 14.65 21.42 -3.36
CA PRO A 88 13.96 22.62 -2.88
C PRO A 88 12.83 23.16 -3.78
N ASN A 89 12.52 22.52 -4.91
CA ASN A 89 11.64 23.11 -5.93
C ASN A 89 10.49 22.17 -6.35
N ILE A 90 9.63 21.78 -5.40
CA ILE A 90 8.35 21.15 -5.72
C ILE A 90 7.26 22.20 -5.48
N GLU A 91 6.86 22.91 -6.54
CA GLU A 91 5.79 23.91 -6.44
C GLU A 91 4.46 23.26 -6.02
N PHE A 92 3.87 23.76 -4.93
CA PHE A 92 2.56 23.34 -4.40
C PHE A 92 1.41 23.46 -5.43
N LYS A 93 1.60 24.23 -6.49
CA LYS A 93 0.66 24.38 -7.62
C LYS A 93 0.38 23.05 -8.33
N ASN A 94 1.36 22.15 -8.39
CA ASN A 94 1.17 20.82 -8.98
C ASN A 94 0.25 19.92 -8.15
N ILE A 95 0.07 20.25 -6.86
CA ILE A 95 -0.71 19.46 -5.91
C ILE A 95 -2.20 19.82 -6.01
N ASP A 96 -2.53 21.09 -6.23
CA ASP A 96 -3.92 21.52 -6.47
C ASP A 96 -4.46 20.99 -7.82
N LEU A 97 -3.62 20.76 -8.84
CA LEU A 97 -4.01 20.12 -10.10
C LEU A 97 -4.49 18.67 -9.92
N LEU A 98 -4.04 17.98 -8.88
CA LEU A 98 -4.43 16.60 -8.58
C LEU A 98 -5.80 16.50 -7.89
N LYS A 99 -6.31 17.60 -7.32
CA LYS A 99 -7.58 17.66 -6.59
C LYS A 99 -8.82 17.69 -7.52
N GLY A 100 -8.64 18.05 -8.79
CA GLY A 100 -9.73 18.39 -9.71
C GLY A 100 -10.58 17.24 -10.28
N ASN A 101 -10.63 16.04 -9.67
CA ASN A 101 -11.25 14.87 -10.32
C ASN A 101 -12.17 14.00 -9.42
N GLU A 102 -12.51 14.45 -8.21
CA GLU A 102 -13.13 13.56 -7.21
C GLU A 102 -14.67 13.46 -7.26
N ASP A 103 -15.41 14.46 -7.74
CA ASP A 103 -16.90 14.41 -7.77
C ASP A 103 -17.47 13.37 -8.76
N GLN A 104 -16.64 12.74 -9.58
CA GLN A 104 -17.06 11.70 -10.53
C GLN A 104 -16.83 10.27 -10.03
N ASN A 105 -16.13 10.04 -8.90
CA ASN A 105 -15.50 8.75 -8.61
C ASN A 105 -16.49 7.57 -8.43
N THR A 106 -17.65 7.79 -7.81
CA THR A 106 -18.67 6.74 -7.63
C THR A 106 -19.37 6.36 -8.95
N LYS A 107 -19.52 7.31 -9.88
CA LYS A 107 -20.05 7.05 -11.23
C LYS A 107 -18.96 6.49 -12.16
N THR A 108 -17.70 6.79 -11.87
CA THR A 108 -16.53 6.36 -12.62
C THR A 108 -16.23 4.88 -12.46
N LEU A 109 -16.45 4.21 -11.33
CA LEU A 109 -16.21 2.75 -11.21
C LEU A 109 -17.05 1.92 -12.20
N PHE A 110 -18.35 2.20 -12.31
CA PHE A 110 -19.21 1.55 -13.32
C PHE A 110 -18.81 1.95 -14.75
N HIS A 111 -18.38 3.20 -14.94
CA HIS A 111 -17.88 3.69 -16.23
C HIS A 111 -16.53 3.05 -16.64
N LEU A 112 -15.65 2.75 -15.67
CA LEU A 112 -14.36 2.09 -15.85
C LEU A 112 -14.54 0.63 -16.28
N LEU A 113 -15.57 -0.05 -15.76
CA LEU A 113 -15.94 -1.39 -16.24
C LEU A 113 -16.52 -1.36 -17.66
N LYS A 114 -17.18 -0.25 -18.04
CA LYS A 114 -17.71 -0.05 -19.39
C LYS A 114 -16.59 0.14 -20.42
N MET A 115 -15.44 0.70 -20.03
CA MET A 115 -14.30 0.92 -20.91
C MET A 115 -13.67 -0.40 -21.42
N PRO A 116 -13.56 -0.60 -22.74
CA PRO A 116 -13.06 -1.85 -23.32
C PRO A 116 -11.56 -2.08 -23.05
N THR A 117 -10.77 -1.04 -22.88
CA THR A 117 -9.31 -1.12 -22.64
C THR A 117 -8.98 -1.68 -21.25
N MET A 118 -9.77 -1.32 -20.23
CA MET A 118 -9.57 -1.82 -18.86
C MET A 118 -9.96 -3.29 -18.75
N ARG A 119 -11.07 -3.70 -19.38
CA ARG A 119 -11.48 -5.11 -19.44
C ARG A 119 -10.38 -5.99 -20.02
N LYS A 120 -9.77 -5.61 -21.15
CA LYS A 120 -8.66 -6.37 -21.75
C LYS A 120 -7.48 -6.54 -20.79
N ARG A 121 -7.08 -5.48 -20.07
CA ARG A 121 -5.99 -5.56 -19.08
C ARG A 121 -6.34 -6.44 -17.89
N ILE A 122 -7.58 -6.37 -17.40
CA ILE A 122 -8.08 -7.25 -16.33
C ILE A 122 -8.08 -8.71 -16.79
N PHE A 123 -8.55 -9.00 -18.01
CA PHE A 123 -8.50 -10.35 -18.58
C PHE A 123 -7.08 -10.86 -18.77
N ILE A 124 -6.15 -10.03 -19.23
CA ILE A 124 -4.73 -10.40 -19.35
C ILE A 124 -4.15 -10.71 -17.96
N MET A 125 -4.38 -9.88 -16.95
CA MET A 125 -3.92 -10.15 -15.59
C MET A 125 -4.52 -11.44 -15.03
N PHE A 126 -5.82 -11.68 -15.24
CA PHE A 126 -6.49 -12.90 -14.81
C PHE A 126 -5.95 -14.14 -15.52
N TYR A 127 -5.70 -14.05 -16.83
CA TYR A 127 -5.16 -15.15 -17.62
C TYR A 127 -3.71 -15.47 -17.27
N VAL A 128 -2.87 -14.45 -17.04
CA VAL A 128 -1.47 -14.60 -16.63
C VAL A 128 -1.39 -15.14 -15.20
N CYS A 129 -2.23 -14.68 -14.27
CA CYS A 129 -2.24 -15.17 -12.89
C CYS A 129 -2.89 -16.57 -12.77
N GLY A 130 -3.84 -16.89 -13.64
CA GLY A 130 -4.51 -18.19 -13.71
C GLY A 130 -3.74 -19.28 -14.46
N ASN A 131 -2.74 -18.92 -15.27
CA ASN A 131 -1.84 -19.88 -15.95
C ASN A 131 -0.44 -19.82 -15.33
N PRO A 132 -0.07 -20.79 -14.47
CA PRO A 132 1.28 -20.83 -13.86
C PRO A 132 2.41 -21.09 -14.88
N LEU A 133 2.10 -21.31 -16.16
CA LEU A 133 3.04 -21.58 -17.25
C LEU A 133 3.49 -20.33 -18.04
N SER A 134 2.96 -19.14 -17.72
CA SER A 134 3.30 -17.88 -18.42
C SER A 134 4.22 -16.97 -17.59
N ALA A 135 4.91 -17.51 -16.59
CA ALA A 135 6.00 -16.79 -15.93
C ALA A 135 7.21 -16.77 -16.88
N PRO A 136 7.71 -15.60 -17.31
CA PRO A 136 8.94 -15.54 -18.10
C PRO A 136 10.10 -16.04 -17.23
N GLY A 137 10.72 -17.14 -17.67
CA GLY A 137 12.03 -17.59 -17.20
C GLY A 137 13.15 -16.70 -17.72
#